data_AF-G2Z3I8-F1
#
_entry.id   AF-G2Z3I8-F1
#
_cell.length_a   1.000
_cell.length_b   1.000
_cell.length_c   1.000
_cell.angle_alpha   90.00
_cell.angle_beta   90.00
_cell.angle_gamma   90.00
#
_symmetry.space_group_name_H-M   'P 1'
#
loop_
_entity.id
_entity.type
_entity.pdbx_description
1 polymer ?
#
loop_
_entity_poly.entity_id
_entity_poly.type
_entity_poly.pdbx_seq_one_letter_code
_entity_poly.pdbx_strand_id
1 'polypeptide(L)'
;MKKIFILIILFTSIEYSNAQYIIDFFYSIPTEYIDNLSFIERKNLVKNGNLTNDDMYYSLEIDKKNGYLRLEQSYTEGQSGYQIFEIAYWNLTNKKLIAISSIGGSNGGFSQNNFKLFEYKDDALTELKTGYLKSYSSNFEVFMNNLVGEFTKTNVNQAVKDELISTQFTIELPKNGKDINISFKENNMSSPDFYEKNYAKFLKVKEKNYVWNIKKQLFE
;
A
#
# COMPACT_ATOMS: atom_id res chain seq x y z
N MET A 1 32.28 0.69 -34.17
CA MET A 1 30.86 0.28 -34.11
C MET A 1 30.57 -0.81 -33.07
N LYS A 2 31.34 -1.91 -32.97
CA LYS A 2 31.13 -2.95 -31.93
C LYS A 2 31.15 -2.44 -30.47
N LYS A 3 32.00 -1.45 -30.15
CA LYS A 3 32.09 -0.86 -28.79
C LYS A 3 30.86 -0.01 -28.40
N ILE A 4 30.14 0.55 -29.37
CA ILE A 4 28.93 1.37 -29.13
C ILE A 4 27.72 0.47 -28.81
N PHE A 5 27.63 -0.69 -29.48
CA PHE A 5 26.59 -1.68 -29.20
C PHE A 5 26.68 -2.25 -27.78
N ILE A 6 27.89 -2.47 -27.24
CA ILE A 6 28.09 -2.96 -25.87
C ILE A 6 27.60 -1.93 -24.85
N LEU A 7 27.80 -0.63 -25.11
CA LEU A 7 27.32 0.43 -24.22
C LEU A 7 25.80 0.51 -24.19
N ILE A 8 25.14 0.40 -25.36
CA ILE A 8 23.67 0.42 -25.46
C ILE A 8 23.05 -0.78 -24.74
N ILE A 9 23.66 -1.97 -24.84
CA ILE A 9 23.21 -3.18 -24.13
C ILE A 9 23.39 -3.06 -22.60
N LEU A 10 24.45 -2.38 -22.14
CA LEU A 10 24.67 -2.10 -20.72
C LEU A 10 23.65 -1.07 -20.17
N PHE A 11 23.26 -0.08 -20.97
CA PHE A 11 22.24 0.89 -20.55
C PHE A 11 20.82 0.31 -20.54
N THR A 12 20.47 -0.57 -21.48
CA THR A 12 19.15 -1.24 -21.45
C THR A 12 19.04 -2.26 -20.32
N SER A 13 20.14 -2.91 -19.92
CA SER A 13 20.13 -3.85 -18.78
C SER A 13 19.98 -3.15 -17.41
N ILE A 14 20.37 -1.87 -17.28
CA ILE A 14 20.10 -1.08 -16.07
C ILE A 14 18.59 -0.82 -15.92
N GLU A 15 17.84 -0.65 -17.02
CA GLU A 15 16.38 -0.51 -16.96
C GLU A 15 15.69 -1.81 -16.52
N TYR A 16 16.22 -2.98 -16.91
CA TYR A 16 15.75 -4.28 -16.43
C TYR A 16 16.07 -4.55 -14.96
N SER A 17 17.06 -3.88 -14.36
CA SER A 17 17.31 -3.99 -12.91
C SER A 17 16.13 -3.45 -12.10
N ASN A 18 15.40 -2.44 -12.62
CA ASN A 18 14.25 -1.86 -11.94
C ASN A 18 13.11 -2.88 -11.72
N ALA A 19 12.92 -3.81 -12.67
CA ALA A 19 11.85 -4.80 -12.66
C ALA A 19 12.03 -5.94 -11.63
N GLN A 20 13.24 -6.14 -11.12
CA GLN A 20 13.57 -7.22 -10.17
C GLN A 20 13.27 -6.80 -8.71
N TYR A 21 13.40 -5.50 -8.40
CA TYR A 21 13.34 -5.01 -7.02
C TYR A 21 12.01 -5.25 -6.30
N ILE A 22 10.84 -5.17 -6.96
CA ILE A 22 9.57 -5.35 -6.22
C ILE A 22 9.41 -6.78 -5.67
N ILE A 23 9.89 -7.77 -6.42
CA ILE A 23 9.93 -9.16 -5.96
C ILE A 23 10.95 -9.31 -4.83
N ASP A 24 12.12 -8.70 -4.98
CA ASP A 24 13.15 -8.76 -3.96
C ASP A 24 12.65 -8.13 -2.65
N PHE A 25 11.94 -7.00 -2.71
CA PHE A 25 11.30 -6.38 -1.55
C PHE A 25 10.23 -7.27 -0.93
N PHE A 26 9.41 -7.93 -1.75
CA PHE A 26 8.44 -8.89 -1.23
C PHE A 26 9.11 -10.02 -0.45
N TYR A 27 10.34 -10.42 -0.79
CA TYR A 27 11.11 -11.38 -0.01
C TYR A 27 11.78 -10.77 1.23
N SER A 28 12.24 -9.53 1.16
CA SER A 28 12.97 -8.86 2.25
C SER A 28 12.09 -8.24 3.33
N ILE A 29 10.82 -7.96 3.03
CA ILE A 29 9.89 -7.35 3.98
C ILE A 29 9.61 -8.31 5.15
N PRO A 30 9.66 -7.84 6.41
CA PRO A 30 9.34 -8.66 7.58
C PRO A 30 7.92 -9.24 7.51
N THR A 31 7.76 -10.47 8.01
CA THR A 31 6.54 -11.26 7.79
C THR A 31 5.32 -10.70 8.50
N GLU A 32 5.53 -9.94 9.58
CA GLU A 32 4.47 -9.23 10.30
C GLU A 32 3.75 -8.17 9.46
N TYR A 33 4.32 -7.76 8.32
CA TYR A 33 3.69 -6.80 7.41
C TYR A 33 2.96 -7.44 6.22
N ILE A 34 3.09 -8.76 6.03
CA ILE A 34 2.54 -9.54 4.90
C ILE A 34 2.17 -10.96 5.33
N ASP A 35 1.25 -11.03 6.29
CA ASP A 35 0.52 -12.22 6.74
C ASP A 35 1.35 -13.45 7.16
N ASN A 36 2.53 -13.22 7.74
CA ASN A 36 3.39 -14.30 8.24
C ASN A 36 3.82 -15.38 7.22
N LEU A 37 3.65 -15.13 5.91
CA LEU A 37 4.10 -16.04 4.86
C LEU A 37 5.62 -16.23 4.89
N SER A 38 6.05 -17.49 4.95
CA SER A 38 7.46 -17.87 4.89
C SER A 38 8.10 -17.51 3.55
N PHE A 39 9.43 -17.44 3.53
CA PHE A 39 10.18 -17.18 2.29
C PHE A 39 9.85 -18.18 1.17
N ILE A 40 9.64 -19.46 1.52
CA ILE A 40 9.32 -20.51 0.56
C ILE A 40 7.93 -20.28 -0.04
N GLU A 41 6.94 -19.95 0.79
CA GLU A 41 5.57 -19.64 0.34
C GLU A 41 5.54 -18.41 -0.57
N ARG A 42 6.25 -17.35 -0.21
CA ARG A 42 6.39 -16.16 -1.07
C ARG A 42 7.04 -16.49 -2.41
N LYS A 43 8.06 -17.35 -2.41
CA LYS A 43 8.70 -17.81 -3.65
C LYS A 43 7.73 -18.62 -4.52
N ASN A 44 6.91 -19.47 -3.92
CA ASN A 44 5.87 -20.22 -4.62
C ASN A 44 4.80 -19.28 -5.20
N LEU A 45 4.37 -18.26 -4.44
CA LEU A 45 3.44 -17.24 -4.91
C LEU A 45 3.99 -16.47 -6.11
N VAL A 46 5.25 -16.02 -6.06
CA VAL A 46 5.87 -15.33 -7.21
C VAL A 46 5.98 -16.22 -8.45
N LYS A 47 6.17 -17.54 -8.26
CA LYS A 47 6.29 -18.49 -9.37
C LYS A 47 4.92 -18.85 -9.98
N ASN A 48 3.92 -19.07 -9.14
CA ASN A 48 2.64 -19.67 -9.54
C ASN A 48 1.49 -18.66 -9.65
N GLY A 49 1.65 -17.46 -9.07
CA GLY A 49 0.62 -16.42 -8.97
C GLY A 49 -0.44 -16.67 -7.88
N ASN A 50 -0.48 -17.87 -7.29
CA ASN A 50 -1.38 -18.22 -6.21
C ASN A 50 -0.75 -19.28 -5.28
N LEU A 51 -1.36 -19.41 -4.10
CA LEU A 51 -1.05 -20.40 -3.09
C LEU A 51 -2.32 -20.69 -2.30
N THR A 52 -2.58 -21.96 -2.01
CA THR A 52 -3.55 -22.36 -0.99
C THR A 52 -2.76 -22.94 0.18
N ASN A 53 -3.01 -22.42 1.37
CA ASN A 53 -2.44 -22.94 2.61
C ASN A 53 -3.58 -23.07 3.63
N ASP A 54 -3.82 -24.28 4.11
CA ASP A 54 -4.97 -24.63 4.96
C ASP A 54 -6.32 -24.10 4.40
N ASP A 55 -7.01 -23.25 5.15
CA ASP A 55 -8.27 -22.62 4.81
C ASP A 55 -8.10 -21.25 4.12
N MET A 56 -6.88 -20.89 3.73
CA MET A 56 -6.55 -19.61 3.12
C MET A 56 -6.14 -19.76 1.65
N TYR A 57 -6.75 -18.95 0.80
CA TYR A 57 -6.34 -18.73 -0.58
C TYR A 57 -5.63 -17.40 -0.71
N TYR A 58 -4.48 -17.43 -1.36
CA TYR A 58 -3.68 -16.26 -1.69
C TYR A 58 -3.56 -16.13 -3.21
N SER A 59 -3.69 -14.89 -3.70
CA SER A 59 -3.36 -14.54 -5.08
C SER A 59 -2.41 -13.36 -5.12
N LEU A 60 -1.48 -13.40 -6.06
CA LEU A 60 -0.42 -12.41 -6.18
C LEU A 60 -0.45 -11.78 -7.57
N GLU A 61 -0.71 -10.48 -7.60
CA GLU A 61 -0.51 -9.64 -8.78
C GLU A 61 0.82 -8.90 -8.67
N ILE A 62 1.62 -8.90 -9.75
CA ILE A 62 2.90 -8.21 -9.80
C ILE A 62 2.96 -7.34 -11.06
N ASP A 63 3.09 -6.04 -10.88
CA ASP A 63 3.45 -5.10 -11.93
C ASP A 63 4.92 -4.66 -11.75
N LYS A 64 5.81 -5.42 -12.39
CA LYS A 64 7.25 -5.14 -12.34
C LYS A 64 7.63 -3.80 -12.96
N LYS A 65 6.86 -3.32 -13.95
CA LYS A 65 7.18 -2.09 -14.68
C LYS A 65 6.94 -0.88 -13.78
N ASN A 66 5.81 -0.89 -13.07
CA ASN A 66 5.46 0.20 -12.17
C ASN A 66 6.04 0.01 -10.77
N GLY A 67 6.58 -1.18 -10.46
CA GLY A 67 7.17 -1.47 -9.15
C GLY A 67 6.09 -1.62 -8.09
N TYR A 68 5.01 -2.33 -8.43
CA TYR A 68 3.85 -2.57 -7.62
C TYR A 68 3.58 -4.07 -7.47
N LEU A 69 3.10 -4.47 -6.31
CA LEU A 69 2.67 -5.83 -6.02
C LEU A 69 1.46 -5.80 -5.10
N ARG A 70 0.51 -6.68 -5.37
CA ARG A 70 -0.72 -6.84 -4.59
C ARG A 70 -0.90 -8.31 -4.25
N LEU A 71 -0.92 -8.60 -2.95
CA LEU A 71 -1.26 -9.90 -2.40
C LEU A 71 -2.68 -9.82 -1.86
N GLU A 72 -3.59 -10.61 -2.42
CA GLU A 72 -4.94 -10.77 -1.90
C GLU A 72 -5.04 -12.10 -1.17
N GLN A 73 -5.78 -12.09 -0.08
CA GLN A 73 -6.00 -13.23 0.81
C GLN A 73 -7.49 -13.33 1.09
N SER A 74 -8.03 -14.55 1.03
CA SER A 74 -9.42 -14.85 1.36
C SER A 74 -9.56 -16.25 1.91
N TYR A 75 -10.54 -16.49 2.77
CA TYR A 75 -10.87 -17.84 3.21
C TYR A 75 -11.42 -18.69 2.05
N THR A 76 -11.01 -19.95 1.96
CA THR A 76 -11.52 -20.92 0.99
C THR A 76 -12.89 -21.47 1.38
N GLU A 77 -13.14 -21.55 2.69
CA GLU A 77 -14.38 -22.03 3.29
C GLU A 77 -14.75 -21.17 4.50
N GLY A 78 -16.04 -21.08 4.83
CA GLY A 78 -16.50 -20.37 6.03
C GLY A 78 -16.72 -18.86 5.82
N GLN A 79 -16.15 -18.04 6.71
CA GLN A 79 -16.46 -16.60 6.77
C GLN A 79 -15.94 -15.84 5.54
N SER A 80 -16.72 -14.87 5.04
CA SER A 80 -16.38 -14.01 3.90
C SER A 80 -15.35 -12.91 4.24
N GLY A 81 -14.26 -13.30 4.90
CA GLY A 81 -13.15 -12.42 5.25
C GLY A 81 -12.14 -12.30 4.10
N TYR A 82 -11.56 -11.11 3.95
CA TYR A 82 -10.47 -10.89 3.01
C TYR A 82 -9.45 -9.90 3.57
N GLN A 83 -8.22 -10.01 3.07
CA GLN A 83 -7.17 -9.05 3.33
C GLN A 83 -6.39 -8.78 2.04
N ILE A 84 -6.01 -7.53 1.85
CA ILE A 84 -5.20 -7.08 0.73
C ILE A 84 -3.93 -6.48 1.32
N PHE A 85 -2.79 -6.83 0.77
CA PHE A 85 -1.50 -6.20 1.02
C PHE A 85 -0.98 -5.63 -0.28
N GLU A 86 -0.63 -4.35 -0.27
CA GLU A 86 -0.02 -3.67 -1.42
C GLU A 86 1.38 -3.24 -1.06
N ILE A 87 2.30 -3.38 -2.02
CA ILE A 87 3.67 -2.92 -1.92
C ILE A 87 3.96 -2.06 -3.15
N ALA A 88 4.51 -0.87 -2.95
CA ALA A 88 5.00 0.00 -4.02
C ALA A 88 6.34 0.63 -3.64
N TYR A 89 7.15 1.02 -4.64
CA TYR A 89 8.38 1.75 -4.38
C TYR A 89 8.60 2.97 -5.29
N TRP A 90 9.42 3.90 -4.78
CA TRP A 90 9.89 5.10 -5.45
C TRP A 90 11.43 5.13 -5.43
N ASN A 91 12.01 5.49 -6.57
CA ASN A 91 13.45 5.69 -6.68
C ASN A 91 13.81 7.09 -6.17
N LEU A 92 14.71 7.16 -5.19
CA LEU A 92 15.30 8.40 -4.68
C LEU A 92 16.76 8.47 -5.16
N THR A 93 17.43 9.61 -4.93
CA THR A 93 18.77 9.87 -5.50
C THR A 93 19.80 8.79 -5.13
N ASN A 94 19.71 8.17 -3.94
CA ASN A 94 20.68 7.18 -3.46
C ASN A 94 20.04 6.03 -2.65
N LYS A 95 18.73 5.87 -2.74
CA LYS A 95 17.96 4.88 -1.96
C LYS A 95 16.59 4.68 -2.62
N LYS A 96 15.80 3.74 -2.11
CA LYS A 96 14.41 3.57 -2.50
C LYS A 96 13.50 3.80 -1.31
N LEU A 97 12.37 4.46 -1.53
CA LEU A 97 11.26 4.51 -0.59
C LEU A 97 10.32 3.34 -0.93
N ILE A 98 9.91 2.56 0.06
CA ILE A 98 8.96 1.47 -0.10
C ILE A 98 7.76 1.76 0.79
N ALA A 99 6.56 1.60 0.27
CA ALA A 99 5.33 1.65 1.04
C ALA A 99 4.69 0.27 1.10
N ILE A 100 4.14 -0.07 2.26
CA ILE A 100 3.30 -1.24 2.47
C ILE A 100 1.96 -0.73 2.99
N SER A 101 0.88 -1.15 2.34
CA SER A 101 -0.50 -0.85 2.75
C SER A 101 -1.24 -2.16 2.98
N SER A 102 -2.04 -2.26 4.03
CA SER A 102 -2.92 -3.40 4.25
C SER A 102 -4.34 -2.96 4.53
N ILE A 103 -5.29 -3.56 3.83
CA ILE A 103 -6.73 -3.34 3.96
C ILE A 103 -7.34 -4.69 4.30
N GLY A 104 -8.15 -4.75 5.35
CA GLY A 104 -8.85 -5.98 5.72
C GLY A 104 -10.33 -5.73 5.89
N GLY A 105 -11.11 -6.80 5.77
CA GLY A 105 -12.55 -6.68 5.83
C GLY A 105 -13.27 -8.01 5.92
N SER A 106 -14.56 -7.93 6.24
CA SER A 106 -15.49 -9.05 6.17
C SER A 106 -16.89 -8.53 5.89
N ASN A 107 -17.71 -9.34 5.22
CA ASN A 107 -19.14 -9.02 5.00
C ASN A 107 -19.36 -7.61 4.42
N GLY A 108 -18.45 -7.15 3.57
CA GLY A 108 -18.49 -5.87 2.88
C GLY A 108 -17.98 -4.66 3.65
N GLY A 109 -17.77 -4.76 4.96
CA GLY A 109 -17.00 -3.77 5.69
C GLY A 109 -15.51 -3.95 5.43
N PHE A 110 -14.77 -2.86 5.21
CA PHE A 110 -13.32 -2.86 5.16
C PHE A 110 -12.74 -1.60 5.77
N SER A 111 -11.52 -1.71 6.26
CA SER A 111 -10.75 -0.61 6.84
C SER A 111 -9.28 -0.77 6.54
N GLN A 112 -8.54 0.33 6.58
CA GLN A 112 -7.09 0.27 6.61
C GLN A 112 -6.64 -0.44 7.90
N ASN A 113 -5.86 -1.49 7.76
CA ASN A 113 -5.29 -2.24 8.88
C ASN A 113 -3.88 -1.79 9.22
N ASN A 114 -3.10 -1.39 8.20
CA ASN A 114 -1.72 -0.96 8.40
C ASN A 114 -1.22 -0.11 7.25
N PHE A 115 -0.31 0.83 7.52
CA PHE A 115 0.44 1.56 6.49
C PHE A 115 1.83 1.88 7.02
N LYS A 116 2.86 1.51 6.25
CA LYS A 116 4.26 1.65 6.65
C LYS A 116 5.12 2.12 5.48
N LEU A 117 6.08 2.97 5.82
CA LEU A 117 7.13 3.40 4.91
C LEU A 117 8.48 2.85 5.37
N PHE A 118 9.31 2.45 4.40
CA PHE A 118 10.66 1.97 4.61
C PHE A 118 11.63 2.64 3.65
N GLU A 119 12.88 2.80 4.08
CA GLU A 119 13.99 3.07 3.18
C GLU A 119 14.77 1.80 2.91
N TYR A 120 15.07 1.56 1.64
CA TYR A 120 16.02 0.54 1.22
C TYR A 120 17.29 1.21 0.71
N LYS A 121 18.40 0.95 1.39
CA LYS A 121 19.72 1.48 1.04
C LYS A 121 20.80 0.51 1.49
N ASP A 122 21.80 0.27 0.64
CA ASP A 122 22.96 -0.56 0.97
C ASP A 122 22.55 -1.95 1.51
N ASP A 123 21.55 -2.56 0.87
CA ASP A 123 20.92 -3.84 1.24
C ASP A 123 20.27 -3.92 2.64
N ALA A 124 20.03 -2.76 3.25
CA ALA A 124 19.31 -2.64 4.51
C ALA A 124 17.93 -2.02 4.29
N LEU A 125 16.89 -2.67 4.83
CA LEU A 125 15.54 -2.15 4.92
C LEU A 125 15.31 -1.53 6.31
N THR A 126 15.00 -0.24 6.39
CA THR A 126 14.78 0.48 7.64
C THR A 126 13.39 1.12 7.67
N GLU A 127 12.60 0.81 8.69
CA GLU A 127 11.27 1.44 8.88
C GLU A 127 11.43 2.95 9.18
N LEU A 128 10.70 3.76 8.43
CA LEU A 128 10.64 5.21 8.62
C LEU A 128 9.72 5.58 9.77
N LYS A 129 10.21 6.43 10.67
CA LYS A 129 9.43 6.97 11.78
C LYS A 129 8.55 8.16 11.38
N THR A 130 9.02 9.00 10.47
CA THR A 130 8.30 10.18 9.92
C THR A 130 8.78 10.51 8.50
N GLY A 131 8.11 11.45 7.83
CA GLY A 131 8.54 12.01 6.54
C GLY A 131 7.82 11.44 5.31
N TYR A 132 8.22 11.94 4.14
CA TYR A 132 7.68 11.67 2.79
C TYR A 132 6.21 11.99 2.56
N LEU A 133 5.33 11.71 3.50
CA LEU A 133 3.92 12.05 3.46
C LEU A 133 3.61 12.97 4.65
N LYS A 134 2.81 14.01 4.40
CA LYS A 134 2.38 14.93 5.46
C LYS A 134 1.71 14.14 6.58
N SER A 135 2.03 14.49 7.83
CA SER A 135 1.45 13.88 9.03
C SER A 135 1.79 12.40 9.26
N TYR A 136 2.64 11.80 8.43
CA TYR A 136 3.07 10.41 8.59
C TYR A 136 3.81 10.16 9.91
N SER A 137 3.44 9.07 10.56
CA SER A 137 4.06 8.52 11.76
C SER A 137 4.13 7.00 11.61
N SER A 138 5.21 6.37 12.08
CA SER A 138 5.25 4.91 12.16
C SER A 138 4.23 4.35 13.16
N ASN A 139 3.70 5.15 14.08
CA ASN A 139 2.56 4.70 14.90
C ASN A 139 1.29 4.82 14.04
N PHE A 140 0.71 3.67 13.69
CA PHE A 140 -0.43 3.59 12.78
C PHE A 140 -1.65 4.37 13.29
N GLU A 141 -2.02 4.21 14.56
CA GLU A 141 -3.17 4.91 15.16
C GLU A 141 -2.99 6.43 15.12
N VAL A 142 -1.79 6.91 15.50
CA VAL A 142 -1.45 8.33 15.44
C VAL A 142 -1.51 8.85 14.00
N PHE A 143 -0.96 8.08 13.06
CA PHE A 143 -0.98 8.44 11.65
C PHE A 143 -2.40 8.53 11.10
N MET A 144 -3.24 7.51 11.32
CA MET A 144 -4.61 7.47 10.85
C MET A 144 -5.45 8.61 11.44
N ASN A 145 -5.26 8.94 12.73
CA ASN A 145 -5.93 10.07 13.36
C ASN A 145 -5.51 11.42 12.77
N ASN A 146 -4.22 11.62 12.51
CA ASN A 146 -3.76 12.84 11.86
C ASN A 146 -4.28 12.93 10.43
N LEU A 147 -4.22 11.82 9.69
CA LEU A 147 -4.62 11.71 8.31
C LEU A 147 -6.12 11.98 8.14
N VAL A 148 -6.98 11.37 8.96
CA VAL A 148 -8.44 11.64 8.91
C VAL A 148 -8.76 13.11 9.28
N GLY A 149 -7.92 13.74 10.11
CA GLY A 149 -7.94 15.18 10.38
C GLY A 149 -7.75 16.02 9.12
N GLU A 150 -7.00 15.52 8.13
CA GLU A 150 -6.82 16.17 6.83
C GLU A 150 -8.05 16.08 5.94
N PHE A 151 -9.03 15.22 6.23
CA PHE A 151 -10.26 15.03 5.45
C PHE A 151 -11.51 15.59 6.15
N THR A 152 -11.43 15.86 7.45
CA THR A 152 -12.55 16.32 8.26
C THR A 152 -12.61 17.84 8.39
N LYS A 153 -13.79 18.37 8.74
CA LYS A 153 -13.99 19.76 9.16
C LYS A 153 -13.31 20.01 10.51
N THR A 154 -12.95 21.25 10.82
CA THR A 154 -12.14 21.60 12.01
C THR A 154 -12.75 21.20 13.35
N ASN A 155 -14.08 21.13 13.46
CA ASN A 155 -14.80 20.92 14.72
C ASN A 155 -15.35 19.49 14.89
N VAL A 156 -14.85 18.53 14.10
CA VAL A 156 -15.26 17.13 14.26
C VAL A 156 -14.62 16.56 15.52
N ASN A 157 -15.44 16.03 16.43
CA ASN A 157 -14.99 15.44 17.68
C ASN A 157 -14.24 14.12 17.45
N GLN A 158 -13.52 13.64 18.47
CA GLN A 158 -12.68 12.46 18.34
C GLN A 158 -13.48 11.17 18.07
N ALA A 159 -14.62 10.97 18.73
CA ALA A 159 -15.45 9.78 18.54
C ALA A 159 -15.87 9.59 17.07
N VAL A 160 -16.25 10.69 16.39
CA VAL A 160 -16.59 10.64 14.96
C VAL A 160 -15.35 10.37 14.10
N LYS A 161 -14.17 10.85 14.48
CA LYS A 161 -12.93 10.54 13.74
C LYS A 161 -12.56 9.06 13.87
N ASP A 162 -12.73 8.48 15.05
CA ASP A 162 -12.45 7.07 15.30
C ASP A 162 -13.39 6.19 14.46
N GLU A 163 -14.69 6.55 14.40
CA GLU A 163 -15.64 5.90 13.49
C GLU A 163 -15.19 6.05 12.03
N LEU A 164 -14.82 7.26 11.59
CA LEU A 164 -14.36 7.52 10.23
C LEU A 164 -13.14 6.67 9.83
N ILE A 165 -12.17 6.49 10.74
CA ILE A 165 -10.99 5.63 10.50
C ILE A 165 -11.42 4.18 10.29
N SER A 166 -12.42 3.72 11.05
CA SER A 166 -12.96 2.36 10.93
C SER A 166 -13.90 2.17 9.72
N THR A 167 -14.37 3.26 9.09
CA THR A 167 -15.30 3.21 7.96
C THR A 167 -14.59 3.44 6.63
N GLN A 168 -14.16 2.36 5.96
CA GLN A 168 -13.80 2.35 4.53
C GLN A 168 -12.80 3.43 4.08
N PHE A 169 -12.02 3.92 5.04
CA PHE A 169 -10.96 4.87 4.79
C PHE A 169 -9.72 4.07 4.42
N THR A 170 -9.24 4.27 3.20
CA THR A 170 -8.21 3.42 2.59
C THR A 170 -7.09 4.26 2.00
N ILE A 171 -5.89 3.68 2.04
CA ILE A 171 -4.67 4.20 1.44
C ILE A 171 -4.28 3.24 0.32
N GLU A 172 -4.57 3.60 -0.91
CA GLU A 172 -4.30 2.77 -2.09
C GLU A 172 -2.94 3.15 -2.68
N LEU A 173 -2.07 2.15 -2.83
CA LEU A 173 -0.77 2.35 -3.46
C LEU A 173 -0.89 2.39 -4.99
N PRO A 174 -0.05 3.17 -5.69
CA PRO A 174 -0.16 3.31 -7.13
C PRO A 174 0.23 2.03 -7.86
N LYS A 175 -0.77 1.35 -8.43
CA LYS A 175 -0.55 0.35 -9.48
C LYS A 175 0.02 0.98 -10.74
N ASN A 176 -0.47 2.17 -11.10
CA ASN A 176 -0.01 2.98 -12.22
C ASN A 176 0.41 4.37 -11.72
N GLY A 177 1.47 4.93 -12.29
CA GLY A 177 2.00 6.22 -11.85
C GLY A 177 2.72 6.12 -10.51
N LYS A 178 2.72 7.22 -9.74
CA LYS A 178 3.47 7.32 -8.48
C LYS A 178 2.73 8.03 -7.35
N ASP A 179 1.46 8.36 -7.55
CA ASP A 179 0.68 9.10 -6.56
C ASP A 179 -0.06 8.14 -5.64
N ILE A 180 -0.25 8.53 -4.37
CA ILE A 180 -1.01 7.72 -3.41
C ILE A 180 -2.43 8.26 -3.35
N ASN A 181 -3.40 7.40 -3.58
CA ASN A 181 -4.80 7.76 -3.40
C ASN A 181 -5.23 7.46 -1.96
N ILE A 182 -5.83 8.45 -1.31
CA ILE A 182 -6.43 8.26 0.01
C ILE A 182 -7.88 8.70 -0.08
N SER A 183 -8.79 7.80 0.24
CA SER A 183 -10.21 8.05 0.07
C SER A 183 -11.08 7.24 1.02
N PHE A 184 -12.28 7.76 1.25
CA PHE A 184 -13.40 6.99 1.75
C PHE A 184 -14.09 6.31 0.56
N LYS A 185 -14.05 4.98 0.53
CA LYS A 185 -14.66 4.18 -0.53
C LYS A 185 -16.10 3.82 -0.18
N GLU A 186 -16.92 3.60 -1.20
CA GLU A 186 -18.31 3.19 -1.01
C GLU A 186 -18.41 1.72 -0.58
N ASN A 187 -19.36 1.41 0.32
CA ASN A 187 -19.74 0.03 0.66
C ASN A 187 -20.92 -0.40 -0.19
N ASN A 188 -20.72 -1.37 -1.09
CA ASN A 188 -21.83 -1.96 -1.83
C ASN A 188 -22.68 -2.91 -0.97
N MET A 189 -22.27 -3.24 0.26
CA MET A 189 -22.98 -4.16 1.17
C MET A 189 -23.67 -3.46 2.34
N SER A 190 -23.38 -2.19 2.62
CA SER A 190 -24.28 -1.35 3.44
C SER A 190 -25.32 -0.68 2.55
N SER A 191 -26.37 -0.09 3.12
CA SER A 191 -27.24 0.80 2.36
C SER A 191 -26.34 1.81 1.61
N PRO A 192 -26.50 2.01 0.29
CA PRO A 192 -25.61 2.86 -0.51
C PRO A 192 -25.47 4.28 0.07
N ASP A 193 -26.51 4.75 0.76
CA ASP A 193 -26.54 6.07 1.38
C ASP A 193 -26.05 6.09 2.84
N PHE A 194 -25.70 4.95 3.45
CA PHE A 194 -25.37 4.89 4.88
C PHE A 194 -24.21 5.81 5.20
N TYR A 195 -23.13 5.73 4.43
CA TYR A 195 -21.98 6.60 4.59
C TYR A 195 -22.36 8.07 4.38
N GLU A 196 -23.14 8.36 3.34
CA GLU A 196 -23.54 9.73 3.01
C GLU A 196 -24.41 10.36 4.11
N LYS A 197 -25.38 9.61 4.63
CA LYS A 197 -26.32 10.06 5.67
C LYS A 197 -25.62 10.30 7.01
N ASN A 198 -24.67 9.44 7.36
CA ASN A 198 -24.06 9.46 8.70
C ASN A 198 -22.78 10.31 8.75
N TYR A 199 -21.94 10.25 7.71
CA TYR A 199 -20.55 10.70 7.79
C TYR A 199 -20.18 11.86 6.86
N ALA A 200 -20.77 11.96 5.66
CA ALA A 200 -20.38 12.98 4.68
C ALA A 200 -20.49 14.43 5.21
N LYS A 201 -21.43 14.69 6.12
CA LYS A 201 -21.59 16.01 6.79
C LYS A 201 -20.37 16.46 7.58
N PHE A 202 -19.49 15.55 7.99
CA PHE A 202 -18.28 15.83 8.77
C PHE A 202 -17.03 16.04 7.91
N LEU A 203 -17.11 15.71 6.61
CA LEU A 203 -15.98 15.79 5.70
C LEU A 203 -15.90 17.15 5.02
N LYS A 204 -14.68 17.58 4.70
CA LYS A 204 -14.42 18.66 3.74
C LYS A 204 -14.06 18.12 2.35
N VAL A 205 -13.44 16.94 2.30
CA VAL A 205 -13.11 16.20 1.08
C VAL A 205 -13.28 14.70 1.34
N LYS A 206 -13.72 13.95 0.32
CA LYS A 206 -13.88 12.47 0.39
C LYS A 206 -12.64 11.71 -0.10
N GLU A 207 -11.84 12.36 -0.92
CA GLU A 207 -10.69 11.79 -1.59
C GLU A 207 -9.61 12.87 -1.71
N LYS A 208 -8.35 12.45 -1.59
CA LYS A 208 -7.18 13.27 -1.87
C LYS A 208 -6.13 12.39 -2.54
N ASN A 209 -5.64 12.85 -3.69
CA ASN A 209 -4.48 12.26 -4.33
C ASN A 209 -3.23 12.99 -3.83
N TYR A 210 -2.30 12.23 -3.25
CA TYR A 210 -1.02 12.74 -2.76
C TYR A 210 0.03 12.56 -3.86
N VAL A 211 0.39 13.68 -4.48
CA VAL A 211 1.17 13.67 -5.73
C VAL A 211 2.65 13.54 -5.41
N TRP A 212 3.32 12.61 -6.08
CA TRP A 212 4.76 12.44 -5.89
C TRP A 212 5.55 13.57 -6.55
N ASN A 213 6.18 14.41 -5.75
CA ASN A 213 7.06 15.46 -6.24
C ASN A 213 8.47 14.91 -6.48
N ILE A 214 8.82 14.63 -7.74
CA ILE A 214 10.11 14.02 -8.10
C ILE A 214 11.33 14.88 -7.71
N LYS A 215 11.19 16.21 -7.68
CA LYS A 215 12.28 17.13 -7.34
C LYS A 215 12.51 17.20 -5.83
N LYS A 216 11.43 17.25 -5.06
CA LYS A 216 11.48 17.34 -3.59
C LYS A 216 11.58 15.96 -2.92
N GLN A 217 11.28 14.89 -3.66
CA GLN A 217 11.23 13.52 -3.16
C GLN A 217 10.27 13.36 -1.96
N LEU A 218 9.07 13.94 -2.09
CA LEU A 218 8.00 13.88 -1.09
C LEU A 218 6.63 13.97 -1.76
N PHE A 219 5.60 13.52 -1.05
CA PHE A 219 4.20 13.61 -1.43
C PHE A 219 3.57 14.94 -0.99
N GLU A 220 2.80 15.56 -1.88
CA GLU A 220 2.11 16.86 -1.66
C GLU A 220 0.59 16.73 -1.78
#